data_AF-A0A847WX63-F1
#
_entry.id   AF-A0A847WX63-F1
#
_cell.length_a   1.000
_cell.length_b   1.000
_cell.length_c   1.000
_cell.angle_alpha   90.00
_cell.angle_beta   90.00
_cell.angle_gamma   90.00
#
_symmetry.space_group_name_H-M   'P 1'
#
loop_
_entity.id
_entity.type
_entity.pdbx_description
1 polymer ?
#
loop_
_entity_poly.entity_id
_entity_poly.type
_entity_poly.pdbx_seq_one_letter_code
_entity_poly.pdbx_strand_id
1 'polypeptide(L)'
;MRKAACLITLALISAPVAAEPFRHSSGEWRQYHRDWLAACPPVIDEDAPDFYGYSCFASTGSPELNGASHPAYKLTLIRNRLNGTVDVAITVSPDDGVFDETRPMVLGFIGGPTYQLRMGEDLETRFNTINQFFLVGPHREPIIEKFEERNALSLSVPLAGAENPVTTRLSLRGVLASLDFMATHARKVAQY
;
A
#
# COMPACT_ATOMS: atom_id res chain seq x y z
N MET A 1 -16.12 -48.92 -10.04
CA MET A 1 -15.44 -47.63 -10.33
C MET A 1 -16.49 -46.53 -10.49
N ARG A 2 -16.88 -45.85 -9.41
CA ARG A 2 -17.96 -44.84 -9.47
C ARG A 2 -17.81 -43.84 -8.30
N LYS A 3 -16.59 -43.32 -8.10
CA LYS A 3 -16.30 -42.30 -7.06
C LYS A 3 -15.32 -41.21 -7.52
N ALA A 4 -14.94 -41.18 -8.79
CA ALA A 4 -13.94 -40.24 -9.30
C ALA A 4 -14.53 -38.96 -9.95
N ALA A 5 -15.84 -38.93 -10.26
CA ALA A 5 -16.44 -37.83 -11.01
C ALA A 5 -16.86 -36.62 -10.16
N CYS A 6 -17.01 -36.74 -8.84
CA CYS A 6 -17.46 -35.63 -7.98
C CYS A 6 -16.33 -34.70 -7.48
N LEU A 7 -15.05 -35.07 -7.66
CA LEU A 7 -13.92 -34.28 -7.15
C LEU A 7 -13.46 -33.18 -8.10
N ILE A 8 -13.86 -33.23 -9.38
CA ILE A 8 -13.45 -32.23 -10.38
C ILE A 8 -14.33 -30.98 -10.33
N THR A 9 -15.62 -31.12 -9.98
CA THR A 9 -16.56 -29.99 -9.92
C THR A 9 -16.35 -29.07 -8.73
N LEU A 10 -15.78 -29.56 -7.62
CA LEU A 10 -15.50 -28.73 -6.43
C LEU A 10 -14.25 -27.86 -6.58
N ALA A 11 -13.37 -28.19 -7.54
CA ALA A 11 -12.14 -27.43 -7.81
C ALA A 11 -12.37 -26.19 -8.70
N LEU A 12 -13.55 -26.05 -9.31
CA LEU A 12 -13.90 -24.92 -10.18
C LEU A 12 -14.52 -23.71 -9.44
N ILE A 13 -14.83 -23.85 -8.14
CA ILE A 13 -15.49 -22.79 -7.33
C ILE A 13 -14.48 -22.04 -6.44
N SER A 14 -13.20 -22.41 -6.47
CA SER A 14 -12.12 -21.72 -5.76
C SER A 14 -11.47 -20.60 -6.57
N ALA A 15 -12.19 -20.01 -7.53
CA ALA A 15 -11.79 -18.73 -8.08
C ALA A 15 -11.72 -17.71 -6.93
N PRO A 16 -10.62 -16.97 -6.76
CA PRO A 16 -10.56 -15.94 -5.74
C PRO A 16 -11.68 -14.94 -6.02
N VAL A 17 -12.65 -14.86 -5.11
CA VAL A 17 -13.64 -13.78 -5.07
C VAL A 17 -12.85 -12.51 -4.78
N ALA A 18 -12.39 -11.84 -5.84
CA ALA A 18 -12.14 -10.41 -5.76
C ALA A 18 -13.53 -9.78 -5.61
N ALA A 19 -13.74 -8.98 -4.57
CA ALA A 19 -14.96 -8.20 -4.47
C ALA A 19 -15.06 -7.35 -5.75
N GLU A 20 -16.23 -7.25 -6.37
CA GLU A 20 -16.39 -6.37 -7.53
C GLU A 20 -16.11 -4.92 -7.12
N PRO A 21 -15.59 -4.07 -8.04
CA PRO A 21 -15.49 -2.64 -7.78
C PRO A 21 -16.83 -2.06 -7.33
N PHE A 22 -16.82 -1.27 -6.26
CA PHE A 22 -18.01 -0.62 -5.72
C PHE A 22 -17.79 0.90 -5.62
N ARG A 23 -18.90 1.65 -5.57
CA ARG A 23 -18.88 3.09 -5.33
C ARG A 23 -18.99 3.36 -3.83
N HIS A 24 -18.04 4.10 -3.28
CA HIS A 24 -18.12 4.63 -1.93
C HIS A 24 -19.11 5.80 -1.87
N SER A 25 -19.60 6.15 -0.68
CA SER A 25 -20.52 7.29 -0.49
C SER A 25 -19.92 8.63 -0.90
N SER A 26 -18.58 8.76 -0.89
CA SER A 26 -17.85 9.90 -1.44
C SER A 26 -17.70 9.89 -2.97
N GLY A 27 -18.29 8.90 -3.65
CA GLY A 27 -18.25 8.76 -5.11
C GLY A 27 -17.03 8.01 -5.65
N GLU A 28 -16.02 7.71 -4.83
CA GLU A 28 -14.82 6.98 -5.27
C GLU A 28 -15.13 5.55 -5.72
N TRP A 29 -14.42 5.08 -6.75
CA TRP A 29 -14.35 3.65 -7.02
C TRP A 29 -13.43 2.99 -6.02
N ARG A 30 -13.87 1.89 -5.42
CA ARG A 30 -13.08 1.11 -4.47
C ARG A 30 -13.17 -0.38 -4.76
N GLN A 31 -12.10 -1.11 -4.49
CA GLN A 31 -12.07 -2.56 -4.60
C GLN A 31 -11.14 -3.17 -3.54
N TYR A 32 -11.60 -4.24 -2.89
CA TYR A 32 -10.77 -5.03 -2.00
C TYR A 32 -10.03 -6.13 -2.77
N HIS A 33 -8.72 -6.17 -2.62
CA HIS A 33 -7.83 -7.19 -3.17
C HIS A 33 -7.10 -7.88 -2.02
N ARG A 34 -7.72 -8.93 -1.47
CA ARG A 34 -7.22 -9.63 -0.28
C ARG A 34 -7.04 -8.65 0.89
N ASP A 35 -5.80 -8.33 1.23
CA ASP A 35 -5.42 -7.49 2.38
C ASP A 35 -5.22 -6.01 1.98
N TRP A 36 -5.54 -5.67 0.73
CA TRP A 36 -5.39 -4.33 0.16
C TRP A 36 -6.75 -3.74 -0.20
N LEU A 37 -6.90 -2.44 0.04
CA LEU A 37 -8.01 -1.64 -0.47
C LEU A 37 -7.46 -0.67 -1.51
N ALA A 38 -7.91 -0.81 -2.75
CA ALA A 38 -7.63 0.13 -3.83
C ALA A 38 -8.79 1.12 -4.00
N ALA A 39 -8.48 2.37 -4.29
CA ALA A 39 -9.42 3.47 -4.46
C ALA A 39 -8.98 4.43 -5.57
N CYS A 40 -9.92 4.92 -6.36
CA CYS A 40 -9.71 5.99 -7.33
C CYS A 40 -10.78 7.07 -7.13
N PRO A 41 -10.37 8.32 -6.84
CA PRO A 41 -11.27 9.45 -6.77
C PRO A 41 -12.10 9.65 -8.05
N PRO A 42 -13.36 10.10 -7.92
CA PRO A 42 -14.26 10.25 -9.06
C PRO A 42 -13.87 11.41 -9.98
N VAL A 43 -13.06 12.36 -9.52
CA VAL A 43 -12.66 13.52 -10.34
C VAL A 43 -11.14 13.62 -10.28
N ILE A 44 -10.53 14.06 -11.38
CA ILE A 44 -9.13 14.49 -11.40
C ILE A 44 -9.17 16.00 -11.22
N ASP A 45 -8.49 16.49 -10.20
CA ASP A 45 -8.15 17.88 -10.02
C ASP A 45 -6.63 18.02 -10.21
N GLU A 46 -6.23 18.52 -11.38
CA GLU A 46 -4.81 18.68 -11.75
C GLU A 46 -4.11 19.79 -10.95
N ASP A 47 -4.89 20.73 -10.42
CA ASP A 47 -4.42 21.87 -9.63
C ASP A 47 -4.48 21.59 -8.12
N ALA A 48 -4.83 20.35 -7.73
CA ALA A 48 -4.95 19.98 -6.33
C ALA A 48 -3.62 20.17 -5.58
N PRO A 49 -3.66 20.71 -4.35
CA PRO A 49 -2.46 20.99 -3.56
C PRO A 49 -1.79 19.72 -3.01
N ASP A 50 -2.42 18.56 -3.14
CA ASP A 50 -1.94 17.27 -2.67
C ASP A 50 -2.14 16.17 -3.72
N PHE A 51 -1.53 15.00 -3.47
CA PHE A 51 -1.62 13.87 -4.37
C PHE A 51 -3.04 13.29 -4.49
N TYR A 52 -3.95 13.60 -3.56
CA TYR A 52 -5.29 13.02 -3.51
C TYR A 52 -6.14 13.44 -4.70
N GLY A 53 -5.98 14.69 -5.18
CA GLY A 53 -6.77 15.21 -6.30
C GLY A 53 -6.47 14.55 -7.66
N TYR A 54 -5.26 14.03 -7.88
CA TYR A 54 -4.83 13.51 -9.20
C TYR A 54 -4.30 12.07 -9.17
N SER A 55 -4.40 11.35 -8.05
CA SER A 55 -3.87 9.98 -7.95
C SER A 55 -4.94 8.95 -7.60
N CYS A 56 -4.67 7.70 -7.94
CA CYS A 56 -5.34 6.56 -7.33
C CYS A 56 -4.46 5.96 -6.23
N PHE A 57 -5.08 5.26 -5.29
CA PHE A 57 -4.43 4.73 -4.09
C PHE A 57 -4.68 3.25 -3.95
N ALA A 58 -3.72 2.56 -3.37
CA ALA A 58 -3.97 1.27 -2.76
C ALA A 58 -3.22 1.18 -1.44
N SER A 59 -3.84 0.62 -0.41
CA SER A 59 -3.17 0.52 0.88
C SER A 59 -3.49 -0.76 1.64
N THR A 60 -2.55 -1.14 2.49
CA THR A 60 -2.66 -2.22 3.48
C THR A 60 -2.09 -1.72 4.80
N GLY A 61 -2.55 -2.28 5.92
CA GLY A 61 -2.21 -1.80 7.25
C GLY A 61 -1.77 -2.92 8.20
N SER A 62 -1.11 -2.53 9.28
CA SER A 62 -0.83 -3.40 10.41
C SER A 62 -2.12 -3.88 11.10
N PRO A 63 -2.07 -5.04 11.78
CA PRO A 63 -3.15 -5.45 12.69
C PRO A 63 -3.30 -4.52 13.90
N GLU A 64 -2.20 -3.92 14.35
CA GLU A 64 -2.20 -2.89 15.40
C GLU A 64 -2.93 -1.65 14.91
N LEU A 65 -3.85 -1.14 15.73
CA LEU A 65 -4.63 0.06 15.48
C LEU A 65 -4.22 1.14 16.48
N ASN A 66 -4.32 2.40 16.07
CA ASN A 66 -4.23 3.56 16.96
C ASN A 66 -5.60 3.91 17.57
N GLY A 67 -5.64 4.94 18.39
CA GLY A 67 -6.80 5.43 19.13
C GLY A 67 -7.92 5.97 18.23
N ALA A 68 -7.63 6.24 16.96
CA ALA A 68 -8.62 6.56 15.93
C ALA A 68 -9.13 5.29 15.19
N SER A 69 -8.77 4.10 15.65
CA SER A 69 -9.09 2.81 15.00
C SER A 69 -8.57 2.68 13.56
N HIS A 70 -7.49 3.38 13.23
CA HIS A 70 -6.76 3.22 11.97
C HIS A 70 -5.51 2.37 12.19
N PRO A 71 -5.01 1.65 11.17
CA PRO A 71 -3.75 0.92 11.29
C PRO A 71 -2.62 1.84 11.75
N ALA A 72 -1.90 1.42 12.80
CA ALA A 72 -0.74 2.14 13.34
C ALA A 72 0.37 2.27 12.30
N TYR A 73 0.51 1.29 11.40
CA TYR A 73 1.45 1.32 10.29
C TYR A 73 0.74 0.99 8.99
N LYS A 74 1.05 1.70 7.92
CA LYS A 74 0.39 1.52 6.62
C LYS A 74 1.38 1.60 5.48
N LEU A 75 1.21 0.74 4.48
CA LEU A 75 1.86 0.86 3.18
C LEU A 75 0.84 1.37 2.18
N THR A 76 1.19 2.41 1.42
CA THR A 76 0.31 3.02 0.41
C THR A 76 1.04 3.09 -0.92
N LEU A 77 0.44 2.54 -1.97
CA LEU A 77 0.82 2.75 -3.36
C LEU A 77 0.00 3.92 -3.91
N ILE A 78 0.66 4.83 -4.59
CA ILE A 78 0.07 6.07 -5.10
C ILE A 78 0.35 6.12 -6.59
N ARG A 79 -0.66 5.86 -7.41
CA ARG A 79 -0.53 5.93 -8.86
C ARG A 79 -0.97 7.30 -9.35
N ASN A 80 -0.02 8.12 -9.78
CA ASN A 80 -0.31 9.39 -10.44
C ASN A 80 -1.10 9.10 -11.73
N ARG A 81 -2.26 9.74 -11.89
CA ARG A 81 -3.15 9.46 -13.04
C ARG A 81 -2.69 10.17 -14.31
N LEU A 82 -1.94 11.25 -14.20
CA LEU A 82 -1.46 12.08 -15.31
C LEU A 82 -0.32 11.41 -16.07
N ASN A 83 0.65 10.85 -15.36
CA ASN A 83 1.86 10.26 -15.96
C ASN A 83 2.01 8.75 -15.72
N GLY A 84 1.22 8.17 -14.81
CA GLY A 84 1.28 6.75 -14.48
C GLY A 84 2.36 6.30 -13.52
N THR A 85 3.17 7.22 -12.99
CA THR A 85 4.19 6.87 -12.00
C THR A 85 3.54 6.35 -10.72
N VAL A 86 4.15 5.30 -10.15
CA VAL A 86 3.73 4.75 -8.86
C VAL A 86 4.73 5.18 -7.81
N ASP A 87 4.23 5.90 -6.80
CA ASP A 87 4.94 6.20 -5.57
C ASP A 87 4.52 5.26 -4.45
N VAL A 88 5.36 5.20 -3.42
CA VAL A 88 5.12 4.44 -2.21
C VAL A 88 5.24 5.38 -1.04
N ALA A 89 4.28 5.29 -0.12
CA ALA A 89 4.34 5.98 1.16
C ALA A 89 4.13 5.00 2.32
N ILE A 90 4.91 5.18 3.38
CA ILE A 90 4.82 4.45 4.64
C ILE A 90 4.25 5.41 5.68
N THR A 91 3.12 5.07 6.28
CA THR A 91 2.55 5.83 7.41
C THR A 91 2.97 5.19 8.73
N VAL A 92 3.44 6.00 9.67
CA VAL A 92 3.79 5.61 11.04
C VAL A 92 2.97 6.45 12.01
N SER A 93 1.93 5.88 12.58
CA SER A 93 1.00 6.58 13.47
C SER A 93 0.50 5.70 14.63
N PRO A 94 1.39 5.06 15.41
CA PRO A 94 0.99 4.41 16.67
C PRO A 94 0.48 5.45 17.67
N ASP A 95 -0.17 4.98 18.74
CA ASP A 95 -0.62 5.86 19.84
C ASP A 95 0.55 6.47 20.60
N ASP A 96 1.60 5.67 20.78
CA ASP A 96 2.80 6.06 21.53
C ASP A 96 4.01 6.09 20.61
N GLY A 97 4.67 7.26 20.56
CA GLY A 97 5.92 7.46 19.86
C GLY A 97 5.76 7.99 18.43
N VAL A 98 6.84 8.60 17.95
CA VAL A 98 7.00 9.07 16.57
C VAL A 98 8.21 8.40 15.96
N PHE A 99 8.27 8.31 14.64
CA PHE A 99 9.45 7.79 13.95
C PHE A 99 10.70 8.59 14.34
N ASP A 100 11.74 7.89 14.78
CA ASP A 100 13.05 8.46 15.04
C ASP A 100 13.84 8.55 13.73
N GLU A 101 13.77 9.71 13.09
CA GLU A 101 14.38 9.99 11.79
C GLU A 101 15.92 9.86 11.78
N THR A 102 16.57 9.77 12.95
CA THR A 102 18.02 9.57 13.06
C THR A 102 18.45 8.12 12.86
N ARG A 103 17.51 7.18 12.94
CA ARG A 103 17.75 5.75 12.78
C ARG A 103 17.01 5.23 11.54
N PRO A 104 17.58 4.27 10.79
CA PRO A 104 16.96 3.79 9.58
C PRO A 104 15.68 2.97 9.89
N MET A 105 14.63 3.22 9.11
CA MET A 105 13.50 2.31 8.99
C MET A 105 13.93 1.10 8.16
N VAL A 106 13.42 -0.09 8.45
CA VAL A 106 13.86 -1.31 7.75
C VAL A 106 12.69 -2.03 7.09
N LEU A 107 12.84 -2.34 5.80
CA LEU A 107 11.95 -3.23 5.05
C LEU A 107 12.64 -4.57 4.81
N GLY A 108 12.15 -5.63 5.46
CA GLY A 108 12.62 -7.00 5.27
C GLY A 108 11.66 -7.82 4.42
N PHE A 109 12.09 -8.26 3.24
CA PHE A 109 11.32 -9.18 2.42
C PHE A 109 11.60 -10.63 2.80
N ILE A 110 10.55 -11.42 3.03
CA ILE A 110 10.73 -12.82 3.46
C ILE A 110 11.41 -13.64 2.36
N GLY A 111 12.56 -14.24 2.69
CA GLY A 111 13.39 -14.96 1.72
C GLY A 111 13.91 -14.04 0.60
N GLY A 112 14.14 -12.77 0.91
CA GLY A 112 14.55 -11.72 -0.01
C GLY A 112 15.46 -10.69 0.66
N PRO A 113 15.69 -9.55 -0.01
CA PRO A 113 16.57 -8.50 0.51
C PRO A 113 15.97 -7.79 1.72
N THR A 114 16.85 -7.12 2.46
CA THR A 114 16.49 -6.15 3.48
C THR A 114 16.99 -4.77 3.04
N TYR A 115 16.12 -3.77 3.12
CA TYR A 115 16.46 -2.38 2.82
C TYR A 115 16.45 -1.56 4.10
N GLN A 116 17.51 -0.80 4.32
CA GLN A 116 17.59 0.22 5.36
C GLN A 116 17.29 1.56 4.71
N LEU A 117 16.29 2.26 5.22
CA LEU A 117 15.75 3.48 4.66
C LEU A 117 16.07 4.65 5.57
N ARG A 118 16.86 5.60 5.08
CA ARG A 118 17.27 6.79 5.83
C ARG A 118 16.48 8.02 5.39
N MET A 119 16.07 8.86 6.34
CA MET A 119 15.48 10.16 6.01
C MET A 119 16.49 11.03 5.25
N GLY A 120 16.01 11.68 4.19
CA GLY A 120 16.80 12.52 3.29
C GLY A 120 17.52 11.76 2.17
N GLU A 121 17.66 10.43 2.27
CA GLU A 121 18.30 9.61 1.24
C GLU A 121 17.30 8.67 0.55
N ASP A 122 16.56 7.90 1.34
CA ASP A 122 15.58 6.90 0.86
C ASP A 122 14.14 7.29 1.19
N LEU A 123 13.96 8.24 2.10
CA LEU A 123 12.67 8.69 2.60
C LEU A 123 12.61 10.22 2.64
N GLU A 124 11.44 10.76 2.29
CA GLU A 124 11.14 12.18 2.48
C GLU A 124 9.69 12.38 2.93
N THR A 125 9.40 13.53 3.53
CA THR A 125 8.03 13.99 3.76
C THR A 125 7.59 14.91 2.64
N ARG A 126 6.30 14.88 2.30
CA ARG A 126 5.70 15.74 1.26
C ARG A 126 4.37 16.30 1.78
N PHE A 127 3.84 17.31 1.10
CA PHE A 127 2.46 17.78 1.30
C PHE A 127 2.09 18.09 2.76
N ASN A 128 3.06 18.59 3.55
CA ASN A 128 2.91 18.91 4.98
C ASN A 128 2.41 17.74 5.87
N THR A 129 2.62 16.49 5.44
CA THR A 129 2.31 15.32 6.28
C THR A 129 3.44 15.05 7.26
N ILE A 130 3.12 14.87 8.54
CA ILE A 130 4.10 14.65 9.62
C ILE A 130 4.44 13.17 9.87
N ASN A 131 3.60 12.26 9.39
CA ASN A 131 3.67 10.83 9.74
C ASN A 131 3.63 9.91 8.52
N GLN A 132 3.81 10.48 7.32
CA GLN A 132 3.81 9.77 6.06
C GLN A 132 5.12 10.05 5.31
N PHE A 133 5.85 8.97 5.02
CA PHE A 133 7.20 9.01 4.48
C PHE A 133 7.22 8.35 3.11
N PHE A 134 7.61 9.10 2.08
CA PHE A 134 7.63 8.67 0.69
C PHE A 134 8.98 8.03 0.35
N LEU A 135 8.96 6.88 -0.33
CA LEU A 135 10.18 6.27 -0.84
C LEU A 135 10.77 7.13 -1.97
N VAL A 136 12.04 7.45 -1.83
CA VAL A 136 12.87 8.17 -2.81
C VAL A 136 14.23 7.49 -2.94
N GLY A 137 15.09 8.07 -3.78
CA GLY A 137 16.46 7.60 -3.93
C GLY A 137 16.58 6.28 -4.70
N PRO A 138 17.78 5.67 -4.68
CA PRO A 138 18.13 4.55 -5.56
C PRO A 138 17.42 3.23 -5.22
N HIS A 139 16.88 3.10 -4.00
CA HIS A 139 16.19 1.88 -3.57
C HIS A 139 14.70 1.85 -3.95
N ARG A 140 14.14 2.97 -4.41
CA ARG A 140 12.70 3.11 -4.70
C ARG A 140 12.21 2.05 -5.69
N GLU A 141 12.78 1.99 -6.89
CA GLU A 141 12.36 1.04 -7.93
C GLU A 141 12.59 -0.42 -7.51
N PRO A 142 13.78 -0.82 -6.99
CA PRO A 142 13.98 -2.18 -6.49
C PRO A 142 12.99 -2.61 -5.39
N ILE A 143 12.53 -1.69 -4.53
CA ILE A 143 11.54 -2.02 -3.50
C ILE A 143 10.16 -2.26 -4.12
N ILE A 144 9.75 -1.42 -5.08
CA ILE A 144 8.46 -1.58 -5.79
C ILE A 144 8.42 -2.92 -6.52
N GLU A 145 9.49 -3.31 -7.21
CA GLU A 145 9.60 -4.62 -7.85
C GLU A 145 9.38 -5.77 -6.84
N LYS A 146 9.95 -5.65 -5.63
CA LYS A 146 9.74 -6.66 -4.59
C LYS A 146 8.32 -6.67 -4.02
N PHE A 147 7.58 -5.56 -4.06
CA PHE A 147 6.16 -5.58 -3.72
C PHE A 147 5.33 -6.43 -4.69
N GLU A 148 5.71 -6.45 -5.96
CA GLU A 148 5.05 -7.24 -7.00
C GLU A 148 5.39 -8.74 -6.91
N GLU A 149 6.62 -9.07 -6.50
CA GLU A 149 7.10 -10.46 -6.45
C GLU A 149 6.77 -11.21 -5.14
N ARG A 150 6.53 -10.50 -4.04
CA ARG A 150 6.48 -11.09 -2.69
C ARG A 150 5.08 -11.02 -2.10
N ASN A 151 4.84 -11.88 -1.10
CA ASN A 151 3.54 -11.98 -0.44
C ASN A 151 3.44 -11.20 0.88
N ALA A 152 4.58 -10.81 1.47
CA ALA A 152 4.62 -10.03 2.69
C ALA A 152 6.01 -9.43 2.89
N LEU A 153 6.06 -8.38 3.71
CA LEU A 153 7.28 -7.81 4.25
C LEU A 153 7.17 -7.62 5.76
N SER A 154 8.32 -7.48 6.41
CA SER A 154 8.47 -7.00 7.77
C SER A 154 8.89 -5.53 7.72
N LEU A 155 8.13 -4.66 8.37
CA LEU A 155 8.44 -3.25 8.56
C LEU A 155 8.97 -3.10 9.99
N SER A 156 10.20 -2.59 10.13
CA SER A 156 10.80 -2.25 11.42
C SER A 156 10.95 -0.73 11.52
N VAL A 157 10.36 -0.12 12.55
CA VAL A 157 10.33 1.33 12.74
C VAL A 157 10.98 1.67 14.08
N PRO A 158 12.11 2.40 14.10
CA PRO A 158 12.65 2.94 15.33
C PRO A 158 11.76 4.10 15.81
N LEU A 159 11.25 4.03 17.03
CA LEU A 159 10.47 5.12 17.63
C LEU A 159 11.37 5.98 18.55
N ALA A 160 11.11 7.27 18.60
CA ALA A 160 11.84 8.20 19.46
C ALA A 160 11.69 7.79 20.94
N GLY A 161 12.80 7.67 21.65
CA GLY A 161 12.83 7.21 23.04
C GLY A 161 12.68 5.70 23.24
N ALA A 162 12.41 4.91 22.20
CA ALA A 162 12.38 3.46 22.27
C ALA A 162 13.76 2.85 21.99
N GLU A 163 14.22 1.95 22.87
CA GLU A 163 15.50 1.24 22.70
C GLU A 163 15.48 0.37 21.43
N ASN A 164 14.43 -0.45 21.28
CA ASN A 164 14.28 -1.39 20.17
C ASN A 164 13.23 -0.91 19.15
N PRO A 165 13.46 -1.10 17.84
CA PRO A 165 12.44 -0.83 16.83
C PRO A 165 11.19 -1.69 17.00
N VAL A 166 10.03 -1.10 16.76
CA VAL A 166 8.78 -1.86 16.62
C VAL A 166 8.78 -2.56 15.28
N THR A 167 8.41 -3.85 15.26
CA THR A 167 8.40 -4.64 14.04
C THR A 167 7.02 -5.20 13.78
N THR A 168 6.48 -4.94 12.58
CA THR A 168 5.17 -5.41 12.15
C THR A 168 5.23 -6.05 10.77
N ARG A 169 4.34 -7.00 10.51
CA ARG A 169 4.22 -7.68 9.21
C ARG A 169 3.13 -7.01 8.39
N LEU A 170 3.46 -6.63 7.16
CA LEU A 170 2.50 -6.11 6.19
C LEU A 170 2.31 -7.12 5.04
N SER A 171 1.08 -7.29 4.59
CA SER A 171 0.75 -8.17 3.47
C SER A 171 1.06 -7.49 2.15
N LEU A 172 1.63 -8.24 1.20
CA LEU A 172 1.79 -7.80 -0.19
C LEU A 172 0.83 -8.58 -1.12
N ARG A 173 0.00 -9.46 -0.55
CA ARG A 173 -1.03 -10.19 -1.29
C ARG A 173 -2.12 -9.23 -1.70
N GLY A 174 -2.13 -8.87 -2.97
CA GLY A 174 -3.08 -7.89 -3.52
C GLY A 174 -2.41 -6.78 -4.31
N VAL A 175 -1.10 -6.55 -4.14
CA VAL A 175 -0.34 -5.48 -4.81
C VAL A 175 -0.58 -5.47 -6.32
N LEU A 176 -0.35 -6.59 -7.02
CA LEU A 176 -0.53 -6.66 -8.47
C LEU A 176 -1.97 -6.34 -8.91
N ALA A 177 -2.97 -6.87 -8.19
CA ALA A 177 -4.37 -6.62 -8.51
C ALA A 177 -4.77 -5.17 -8.22
N SER A 178 -4.21 -4.57 -7.16
CA SER A 178 -4.39 -3.16 -6.84
C SER A 178 -3.74 -2.23 -7.87
N LEU A 179 -2.53 -2.56 -8.34
CA LEU A 179 -1.85 -1.82 -9.42
C LEU A 179 -2.69 -1.87 -10.71
N ASP A 180 -3.21 -3.05 -11.06
CA ASP A 180 -4.10 -3.23 -12.22
C ASP A 180 -5.41 -2.44 -12.08
N PHE A 181 -6.05 -2.49 -10.90
CA PHE A 181 -7.24 -1.69 -10.61
C PHE A 181 -6.94 -0.20 -10.80
N MET A 182 -5.86 0.30 -10.21
CA MET A 182 -5.47 1.71 -10.30
C MET A 182 -5.16 2.10 -11.75
N ALA A 183 -4.47 1.25 -12.51
CA ALA A 183 -4.20 1.51 -13.93
C ALA A 183 -5.49 1.55 -14.77
N THR A 184 -6.42 0.64 -14.51
CA THR A 184 -7.71 0.54 -15.20
C THR A 184 -8.60 1.76 -14.93
N HIS A 185 -8.66 2.22 -13.68
CA HIS A 185 -9.55 3.30 -13.27
C HIS A 185 -8.90 4.69 -13.33
N ALA A 186 -7.56 4.79 -13.36
CA ALA A 186 -6.84 6.05 -13.52
C ALA A 186 -7.26 6.80 -14.79
N ARG A 187 -7.48 6.06 -15.89
CA ARG A 187 -7.82 6.61 -17.21
C ARG A 187 -9.31 6.95 -17.40
N LYS A 188 -10.20 6.58 -16.48
CA LYS A 188 -11.63 6.35 -16.79
C LYS A 188 -12.63 7.04 -15.87
N VAL A 189 -12.43 8.30 -15.49
CA VAL A 189 -13.58 9.06 -14.93
C VAL A 189 -14.08 10.20 -15.82
N ALA A 190 -13.31 10.57 -16.84
CA ALA A 190 -13.74 11.29 -18.04
C ALA A 190 -12.69 10.98 -19.15
N GLN A 191 -12.93 10.25 -20.24
CA GLN A 191 -13.62 10.78 -21.42
C GLN A 191 -14.37 12.06 -21.10
N TYR A 192 -13.66 13.19 -21.26
CA TYR A 192 -14.05 14.59 -21.09
C TYR A 192 -15.53 14.88 -20.83
#